data_AF-A0AAD4DH42-F1
#
_entry.id   AF-A0AAD4DH42-F1
#
_cell.length_a   1.000
_cell.length_b   1.000
_cell.length_c   1.000
_cell.angle_alpha   90.00
_cell.angle_beta   90.00
_cell.angle_gamma   90.00
#
_symmetry.space_group_name_H-M   'P 1'
#
loop_
_entity.id
_entity.type
_entity.pdbx_description
1 polymer ?
#
loop_
_entity_poly.entity_id
_entity_poly.type
_entity_poly.pdbx_seq_one_letter_code
_entity_poly.pdbx_strand_id
1 'polypeptide(L)'
;MAPVREILFAVLAAAGFFGLVASFIGVKLDDPPPQHKSPITGFPTWHQDYENENKEITLSFTMLALLFTLTASYVAYRATKKPSRSLTGFVTLPSGNEETSTQINEFIQLYINATLAAVIGYLFFDVGKIWAVIGALHNLLEVALLIVLQSGGRVTGMSFGLYMFAYVCITILLSVYLPWPLDAIFFRWQGLCSDFGLIIMFVRMHKSTKAQLDTFGDPDRHDIQLAKAQKAADHLAQQQQQSGFSASSGSLHTVHLSPANGEASSSGLPTANSSSNPLHNIHAHWKRFVARAPSPSGGDDSDNETLLHHPRQQNTNATLTPESTHTSRFGGEPAQTVIQVLPTDGGRRVSVVALNQDESIWGVKWKNPDQIWLLVAASIFHVIGNCVTTIFITSLYAMAAFHVSYGIAYPLYAYYLYVDNHALRQTKIYMPKFTKVKNCTYLCVAMIGATATVRAGLLVSTLSAEGKL
;
A
#
# COMPACT_ATOMS: atom_id res chain seq x y z
N MET A 1 6.49 -31.48 -2.23
CA MET A 1 6.03 -31.43 -3.65
C MET A 1 5.45 -30.07 -4.10
N ALA A 2 5.14 -29.11 -3.19
CA ALA A 2 4.76 -27.74 -3.56
C ALA A 2 5.71 -26.98 -4.53
N PRO A 3 7.05 -27.13 -4.49
CA PRO A 3 7.92 -26.31 -5.34
C PRO A 3 7.80 -26.64 -6.83
N VAL A 4 7.55 -27.90 -7.21
CA VAL A 4 7.47 -28.30 -8.63
C VAL A 4 6.27 -27.66 -9.33
N ARG A 5 5.10 -27.66 -8.68
CA ARG A 5 3.88 -27.02 -9.23
C ARG A 5 4.06 -25.51 -9.40
N GLU A 6 4.68 -24.85 -8.42
CA GLU A 6 4.94 -23.40 -8.48
C GLU A 6 5.95 -23.06 -9.60
N ILE A 7 7.01 -23.86 -9.76
CA ILE A 7 7.99 -23.70 -10.84
C ILE A 7 7.33 -23.92 -12.20
N LEU A 8 6.55 -24.99 -12.37
CA LEU A 8 5.86 -25.28 -13.62
C LEU A 8 4.91 -24.13 -14.00
N PHE A 9 4.15 -23.62 -13.05
CA PHE A 9 3.26 -22.49 -13.30
C PHE A 9 4.03 -21.21 -13.67
N ALA A 10 5.16 -20.93 -13.02
CA ALA A 10 6.03 -19.81 -13.39
C ALA A 10 6.58 -19.95 -14.82
N VAL A 11 7.03 -21.15 -15.20
CA VAL A 11 7.52 -21.45 -16.56
C VAL A 11 6.40 -21.27 -17.59
N LEU A 12 5.19 -21.76 -17.30
CA LEU A 12 4.04 -21.57 -18.20
C LEU A 12 3.63 -20.10 -18.32
N ALA A 13 3.66 -19.33 -17.23
CA ALA A 13 3.39 -17.90 -17.25
C ALA A 13 4.46 -17.14 -18.06
N ALA A 14 5.74 -17.48 -17.89
CA ALA A 14 6.81 -16.90 -18.69
C ALA A 14 6.67 -17.26 -20.17
N ALA A 15 6.41 -18.53 -20.51
CA ALA A 15 6.18 -18.98 -21.88
C ALA A 15 4.97 -18.29 -22.52
N GLY A 16 3.87 -18.16 -21.77
CA GLY A 16 2.68 -17.42 -22.20
C GLY A 16 2.98 -15.95 -22.48
N PHE A 17 3.76 -15.29 -21.63
CA PHE A 17 4.22 -13.92 -21.85
C PHE A 17 5.06 -13.81 -23.12
N PHE A 18 6.09 -14.65 -23.29
CA PHE A 18 6.95 -14.62 -24.48
C PHE A 18 6.19 -14.95 -25.77
N GLY A 19 5.27 -15.92 -25.74
CA GLY A 19 4.39 -16.22 -26.88
C GLY A 19 3.51 -15.03 -27.26
N LEU A 20 3.01 -14.30 -26.26
CA LEU A 20 2.21 -13.11 -26.50
C LEU A 20 3.04 -11.92 -27.02
N VAL A 21 4.27 -11.73 -26.54
CA VAL A 21 5.21 -10.76 -27.11
C VAL A 21 5.56 -11.13 -28.56
N ALA A 22 5.81 -12.42 -28.84
CA ALA A 22 6.06 -12.89 -30.19
C ALA A 22 4.86 -12.66 -31.13
N SER A 23 3.63 -12.55 -30.61
CA SER A 23 2.45 -12.22 -31.41
C SER A 23 2.49 -10.82 -32.05
N PHE A 24 3.42 -9.95 -31.63
CA PHE A 24 3.66 -8.64 -32.23
C PHE A 24 4.57 -8.71 -33.47
N ILE A 25 5.23 -9.86 -33.73
CA ILE A 25 6.03 -10.05 -34.93
C ILE A 25 5.12 -9.90 -36.16
N GLY A 26 5.45 -8.96 -37.05
CA GLY A 26 4.69 -8.67 -38.26
C GLY A 26 3.52 -7.71 -38.08
N VAL A 27 3.31 -7.14 -36.89
CA VAL A 27 2.37 -6.02 -36.71
C VAL A 27 2.98 -4.78 -37.36
N LYS A 28 2.37 -4.31 -38.44
CA LYS A 28 2.79 -3.09 -39.13
C LYS A 28 2.31 -1.88 -38.34
N LEU A 29 3.25 -1.00 -37.98
CA LEU A 29 2.99 0.29 -37.32
C LEU A 29 3.48 1.46 -38.19
N ASP A 30 3.77 1.19 -39.47
CA ASP A 30 4.55 2.08 -40.34
C ASP A 30 3.76 3.30 -40.85
N ASP A 31 2.43 3.28 -40.72
CA ASP A 31 1.54 4.40 -41.05
C ASP A 31 0.59 4.65 -39.88
N PRO A 32 1.08 5.25 -38.79
CA PRO A 32 0.26 5.47 -37.63
C PRO A 32 -0.78 6.56 -37.92
N PRO A 33 -1.99 6.41 -37.36
CA PRO A 33 -3.06 7.36 -37.61
C PRO A 33 -2.69 8.76 -37.10
N PRO A 34 -3.29 9.82 -37.67
CA PRO A 34 -3.01 11.18 -37.26
C PRO A 34 -3.36 11.41 -35.79
N GLN A 35 -2.47 12.09 -35.06
CA GLN A 35 -2.69 12.46 -33.67
C GLN A 35 -3.70 13.62 -33.58
N HIS A 36 -4.62 13.53 -32.62
CA HIS A 36 -5.38 14.70 -32.20
C HIS A 36 -4.43 15.75 -31.59
N LYS A 37 -4.84 17.02 -31.64
CA LYS A 37 -4.12 18.11 -30.98
C LYS A 37 -4.94 18.64 -29.83
N SER A 38 -4.33 18.70 -28.65
CA SER A 38 -4.95 19.25 -27.45
C SER A 38 -5.60 20.60 -27.76
N PRO A 39 -6.90 20.80 -27.49
CA PRO A 39 -7.60 22.04 -27.83
C PRO A 39 -7.01 23.29 -27.15
N ILE A 40 -6.39 23.11 -25.98
CA ILE A 40 -5.85 24.21 -25.16
C ILE A 40 -4.42 24.52 -25.55
N THR A 41 -3.59 23.49 -25.76
CA THR A 41 -2.14 23.67 -25.94
C THR A 41 -1.65 23.51 -27.36
N GLY A 42 -2.44 22.87 -28.23
CA GLY A 42 -2.06 22.53 -29.60
C GLY A 42 -1.04 21.39 -29.73
N PHE A 43 -0.57 20.81 -28.62
CA PHE A 43 0.38 19.70 -28.65
C PHE A 43 -0.28 18.38 -29.10
N PRO A 44 0.48 17.48 -29.77
CA PRO A 44 -0.03 16.16 -30.15
C PRO A 44 -0.41 15.31 -28.94
N THR A 45 -1.54 14.62 -29.04
CA THR A 45 -2.08 13.73 -28.01
C THR A 45 -1.88 12.25 -28.39
N TRP A 46 -2.11 11.35 -27.44
CA TRP A 46 -1.98 9.90 -27.57
C TRP A 46 -3.30 9.22 -27.95
N HIS A 47 -4.14 9.93 -28.69
CA HIS A 47 -5.35 9.40 -29.30
C HIS A 47 -5.63 10.14 -30.61
N GLN A 48 -6.52 9.56 -31.41
CA GLN A 48 -7.05 10.18 -32.62
C GLN A 48 -8.31 10.99 -32.28
N ASP A 49 -8.92 11.60 -33.29
CA ASP A 49 -10.29 12.08 -33.16
C ASP A 49 -11.23 10.92 -32.83
N TYR A 50 -12.15 11.15 -31.89
CA TYR A 50 -13.14 10.13 -31.53
C TYR A 50 -14.21 10.04 -32.62
N GLU A 51 -14.64 8.81 -32.93
CA GLU A 51 -15.78 8.62 -33.82
C GLU A 51 -17.03 9.26 -33.21
N ASN A 52 -17.69 10.13 -33.99
CA ASN A 52 -18.84 10.91 -33.54
C ASN A 52 -18.54 11.75 -32.29
N GLU A 53 -17.34 12.34 -32.21
CA GLU A 53 -16.93 13.14 -31.06
C GLU A 53 -17.99 14.20 -30.70
N ASN A 54 -18.51 14.09 -29.49
CA ASN A 54 -19.26 15.16 -28.86
C ASN A 54 -18.45 15.68 -27.66
N LYS A 55 -17.84 16.85 -27.85
CA LYS A 55 -16.95 17.48 -26.86
C LYS A 55 -17.65 17.78 -25.54
N GLU A 56 -18.95 18.10 -25.57
CA GLU A 56 -19.73 18.33 -24.36
C GLU A 56 -19.91 17.04 -23.55
N ILE A 57 -20.10 15.91 -24.23
CA ILE A 57 -20.19 14.59 -23.59
C ILE A 57 -18.83 14.21 -22.98
N THR A 58 -17.73 14.33 -23.73
CA THR A 58 -16.37 14.05 -23.22
C THR A 58 -16.07 14.91 -22.00
N LEU A 59 -16.33 16.22 -22.09
CA LEU A 59 -16.12 17.15 -20.98
C LEU A 59 -16.99 16.79 -19.77
N SER A 60 -18.26 16.42 -19.97
CA SER A 60 -19.18 16.04 -18.89
C SER A 60 -18.67 14.82 -18.12
N PHE A 61 -18.23 13.76 -18.81
CA PHE A 61 -17.64 12.59 -18.16
C PHE A 61 -16.32 12.90 -17.46
N THR A 62 -15.52 13.80 -18.04
CA THR A 62 -14.27 14.26 -17.41
C THR A 62 -14.55 15.03 -16.13
N MET A 63 -15.52 15.94 -16.14
CA MET A 63 -15.95 16.70 -14.96
C MET A 63 -16.56 15.79 -13.89
N LEU A 64 -17.28 14.74 -14.29
CA LEU A 64 -17.77 13.72 -13.38
C LEU A 64 -16.62 12.98 -12.69
N ALA A 65 -15.63 12.52 -13.45
CA ALA A 65 -14.43 11.89 -12.89
C ALA A 65 -13.65 12.83 -11.97
N LEU A 66 -13.54 14.11 -12.33
CA LEU A 66 -12.93 15.14 -11.48
C LEU A 66 -13.68 15.27 -10.15
N LEU A 67 -15.02 15.38 -10.19
CA LEU A 67 -15.83 15.50 -8.99
C LEU A 67 -15.63 14.29 -8.06
N PHE A 68 -15.73 13.07 -8.59
CA PHE A 68 -15.56 11.85 -7.81
C PHE A 68 -14.15 11.71 -7.22
N THR A 69 -13.11 11.96 -8.02
CA THR A 69 -11.71 11.88 -7.53
C THR A 69 -11.40 12.97 -6.51
N LEU A 70 -11.98 14.17 -6.66
CA LEU A 70 -11.88 15.26 -5.68
C LEU A 70 -12.57 14.86 -4.36
N THR A 71 -13.78 14.33 -4.41
CA THR A 71 -14.50 13.83 -3.23
C THR A 71 -13.74 12.68 -2.57
N ALA A 72 -13.23 11.72 -3.35
CA ALA A 72 -12.44 10.61 -2.85
C ALA A 72 -11.16 11.10 -2.17
N SER A 73 -10.43 12.04 -2.77
CA SER A 73 -9.24 12.66 -2.17
C SER A 73 -9.57 13.35 -0.85
N TYR A 74 -10.67 14.10 -0.79
CA TYR A 74 -11.14 14.75 0.44
C TYR A 74 -11.47 13.73 1.54
N VAL A 75 -12.24 12.69 1.22
CA VAL A 75 -12.63 11.64 2.17
C VAL A 75 -11.40 10.87 2.64
N ALA A 76 -10.49 10.50 1.74
CA ALA A 76 -9.24 9.84 2.07
C ALA A 76 -8.38 10.70 3.02
N TYR A 77 -8.22 11.99 2.73
CA TYR A 77 -7.51 12.91 3.61
C TYR A 77 -8.16 13.03 5.00
N ARG A 78 -9.50 13.10 5.06
CA ARG A 78 -10.22 13.09 6.34
C ARG A 78 -9.99 11.78 7.10
N ALA A 79 -10.01 10.66 6.40
CA ALA A 79 -9.84 9.33 6.97
C ALA A 79 -8.45 9.13 7.59
N THR A 80 -7.40 9.61 6.92
CA THR A 80 -6.01 9.41 7.36
C THR A 80 -5.47 10.47 8.31
N LYS A 81 -6.09 11.66 8.40
CA LYS A 81 -5.60 12.77 9.26
C LYS A 81 -5.67 12.46 10.76
N LYS A 82 -6.63 11.68 11.19
CA LYS A 82 -6.85 11.32 12.60
C LYS A 82 -7.17 9.82 12.68
N PRO A 83 -6.17 8.95 12.46
CA PRO A 83 -6.40 7.52 12.57
C PRO A 83 -6.89 7.20 13.99
N SER A 84 -7.86 6.29 14.10
CA SER A 84 -8.23 5.76 15.41
C SER A 84 -7.03 5.04 16.05
N ARG A 85 -7.06 4.87 17.37
CA ARG A 85 -5.98 4.13 18.09
C ARG A 85 -5.92 2.65 17.68
N SER A 86 -7.00 2.10 17.11
CA SER A 86 -7.13 0.71 16.67
C SER A 86 -6.78 0.54 15.19
N LEU A 87 -5.58 0.97 14.80
CA LEU A 87 -5.07 0.74 13.44
C LEU A 87 -4.93 -0.74 13.14
N THR A 88 -5.20 -1.09 11.89
CA THR A 88 -5.01 -2.43 11.34
C THR A 88 -3.54 -2.84 11.37
N GLY A 89 -3.27 -4.03 11.90
CA GLY A 89 -1.94 -4.63 11.92
C GLY A 89 -1.69 -5.45 10.67
N PHE A 90 -0.65 -5.11 9.91
CA PHE A 90 -0.11 -5.91 8.82
C PHE A 90 0.88 -6.92 9.35
N VAL A 91 0.50 -8.20 9.36
CA VAL A 91 1.31 -9.29 9.90
C VAL A 91 2.07 -9.99 8.80
N THR A 92 3.40 -10.00 8.91
CA THR A 92 4.29 -10.69 7.97
C THR A 92 4.51 -12.14 8.42
N LEU A 93 3.97 -13.10 7.67
CA LEU A 93 3.91 -14.52 8.08
C LEU A 93 5.25 -15.22 8.40
N PRO A 94 6.40 -14.87 7.79
CA PRO A 94 7.69 -15.47 8.16
C PRO A 94 8.26 -14.98 9.50
N SER A 95 8.03 -13.70 9.86
CA SER A 95 8.63 -13.09 11.05
C SER A 95 7.65 -12.93 12.20
N GLY A 96 6.35 -12.95 11.93
CA GLY A 96 5.32 -12.56 12.90
C GLY A 96 5.33 -11.06 13.23
N ASN A 97 6.18 -10.27 12.54
CA ASN A 97 6.23 -8.83 12.76
C ASN A 97 4.90 -8.20 12.32
N GLU A 98 4.36 -7.38 13.20
CA GLU A 98 3.15 -6.60 12.98
C GLU A 98 3.56 -5.15 12.72
N GLU A 99 3.26 -4.65 11.54
CA GLU A 99 3.46 -3.26 11.14
C GLU A 99 2.12 -2.55 11.04
N THR A 100 2.05 -1.27 11.35
CA THR A 100 0.76 -0.55 11.28
C THR A 100 0.34 -0.32 9.83
N SER A 101 -0.97 -0.29 9.57
CA SER A 101 -1.53 0.05 8.26
C SER A 101 -1.24 1.47 7.79
N THR A 102 -0.66 2.31 8.67
CA THR A 102 -0.42 3.74 8.42
C THR A 102 0.32 3.97 7.11
N GLN A 103 1.44 3.29 6.86
CA GLN A 103 2.24 3.54 5.66
C GLN A 103 1.48 3.15 4.38
N ILE A 104 0.79 2.00 4.36
CA ILE A 104 -0.03 1.57 3.23
C ILE A 104 -1.18 2.55 3.00
N ASN A 105 -1.86 2.97 4.07
CA ASN A 105 -2.97 3.92 3.99
C ASN A 105 -2.52 5.28 3.45
N GLU A 106 -1.34 5.76 3.86
CA GLU A 106 -0.72 6.96 3.30
C GLU A 106 -0.42 6.80 1.81
N PHE A 107 0.12 5.66 1.36
CA PHE A 107 0.36 5.41 -0.06
C PHE A 107 -0.94 5.34 -0.88
N ILE A 108 -2.00 4.70 -0.38
CA ILE A 108 -3.30 4.68 -1.05
C ILE A 108 -3.88 6.10 -1.14
N GLN A 109 -3.75 6.91 -0.08
CA GLN A 109 -4.18 8.31 -0.13
C GLN A 109 -3.38 9.12 -1.16
N LEU A 110 -2.05 8.95 -1.18
CA LEU A 110 -1.19 9.60 -2.18
C LEU A 110 -1.60 9.18 -3.60
N TYR A 111 -1.92 7.90 -3.80
CA TYR A 111 -2.37 7.37 -5.09
C TYR A 111 -3.70 8.02 -5.54
N ILE A 112 -4.68 8.16 -4.64
CA ILE A 112 -5.93 8.89 -4.92
C ILE A 112 -5.61 10.35 -5.31
N ASN A 113 -4.70 11.02 -4.60
CA ASN A 113 -4.32 12.41 -4.88
C ASN A 113 -3.59 12.57 -6.22
N ALA A 114 -2.68 11.65 -6.56
CA ALA A 114 -1.98 11.68 -7.85
C ALA A 114 -2.93 11.42 -9.00
N THR A 115 -3.97 10.61 -8.79
CA THR A 115 -5.03 10.40 -9.78
C THR A 115 -5.85 11.67 -9.97
N LEU A 116 -6.24 12.36 -8.90
CA LEU A 116 -6.88 13.67 -9.00
C LEU A 116 -6.00 14.64 -9.80
N ALA A 117 -4.69 14.67 -9.52
CA ALA A 117 -3.75 15.48 -10.29
C ALA A 117 -3.68 15.07 -11.77
N ALA A 118 -3.74 13.78 -12.08
CA ALA A 118 -3.77 13.26 -13.45
C ALA A 118 -5.06 13.64 -14.19
N VAL A 119 -6.22 13.61 -13.53
CA VAL A 119 -7.50 14.07 -14.10
C VAL A 119 -7.49 15.58 -14.35
N ILE A 120 -6.96 16.37 -13.41
CA ILE A 120 -6.75 17.81 -13.61
C ILE A 120 -5.78 18.04 -14.78
N GLY A 121 -4.67 17.31 -14.82
CA GLY A 121 -3.70 17.38 -15.91
C GLY A 121 -4.33 17.06 -17.26
N TYR A 122 -5.23 16.08 -17.32
CA TYR A 122 -5.93 15.70 -18.54
C TYR A 122 -6.79 16.85 -19.07
N LEU A 123 -7.48 17.59 -18.19
CA LEU A 123 -8.27 18.77 -18.59
C LEU A 123 -7.43 19.87 -19.26
N PHE A 124 -6.17 20.03 -18.87
CA PHE A 124 -5.30 21.09 -19.39
C PHE A 124 -4.46 20.65 -20.59
N PHE A 125 -3.92 19.44 -20.55
CA PHE A 125 -2.89 18.98 -21.49
C PHE A 125 -3.40 17.92 -22.47
N ASP A 126 -4.57 17.33 -22.21
CA ASP A 126 -5.02 16.08 -22.83
C ASP A 126 -4.02 14.93 -22.59
N VAL A 127 -4.36 13.68 -22.95
CA VAL A 127 -3.42 12.57 -22.80
C VAL A 127 -2.32 12.70 -23.87
N GLY A 128 -1.07 12.92 -23.48
CA GLY A 128 0.06 13.07 -24.39
C GLY A 128 1.39 13.16 -23.66
N LYS A 129 2.48 13.51 -24.37
CA LYS A 129 3.83 13.57 -23.78
C LYS A 129 3.95 14.54 -22.60
N ILE A 130 3.24 15.67 -22.63
CA ILE A 130 3.26 16.65 -21.53
C ILE A 130 2.53 16.09 -20.31
N TRP A 131 1.33 15.53 -20.52
CA TRP A 131 0.56 14.88 -19.47
C TRP A 131 1.26 13.67 -18.87
N ALA A 132 2.09 12.96 -19.64
CA ALA A 132 2.86 11.81 -19.19
C ALA A 132 3.69 12.07 -17.93
N VAL A 133 4.13 13.31 -17.69
CA VAL A 133 4.85 13.69 -16.45
C VAL A 133 3.94 13.51 -15.23
N ILE A 134 2.68 13.92 -15.33
CA ILE A 134 1.68 13.79 -14.26
C ILE A 134 1.18 12.34 -14.19
N GLY A 135 0.89 11.73 -15.34
CA GLY A 135 0.48 10.33 -15.40
C GLY A 135 1.53 9.37 -14.84
N ALA A 136 2.82 9.64 -15.06
CA ALA A 136 3.91 8.83 -14.50
C ALA A 136 3.95 8.89 -12.97
N LEU A 137 3.56 10.01 -12.35
CA LEU A 137 3.45 10.10 -10.89
C LEU A 137 2.32 9.22 -10.34
N HIS A 138 1.20 9.15 -11.06
CA HIS A 138 0.10 8.26 -10.72
C HIS A 138 0.54 6.78 -10.81
N ASN A 139 1.14 6.36 -11.93
CA ASN A 139 1.63 4.99 -12.11
C ASN A 139 2.78 4.65 -11.13
N LEU A 140 3.65 5.61 -10.81
CA LEU A 140 4.69 5.45 -9.80
C LEU A 140 4.12 5.02 -8.45
N LEU A 141 2.98 5.57 -8.04
CA LEU A 141 2.37 5.24 -6.75
C LEU A 141 1.73 3.85 -6.73
N GLU A 142 1.30 3.33 -7.88
CA GLU A 142 0.89 1.93 -8.00
C GLU A 142 2.09 1.00 -7.83
N VAL A 143 3.20 1.29 -8.52
CA VAL A 143 4.45 0.53 -8.39
C VAL A 143 4.98 0.63 -6.95
N ALA A 144 4.90 1.80 -6.32
CA ALA A 144 5.24 2.00 -4.92
C ALA A 144 4.39 1.14 -4.00
N LEU A 145 3.06 1.13 -4.18
CA LEU A 145 2.14 0.28 -3.43
C LEU A 145 2.48 -1.20 -3.59
N LEU A 146 2.77 -1.66 -4.81
CA LEU A 146 3.18 -3.03 -5.06
C LEU A 146 4.46 -3.41 -4.33
N ILE A 147 5.48 -2.55 -4.34
CA ILE A 147 6.74 -2.79 -3.63
C ILE A 147 6.55 -2.78 -2.12
N VAL A 148 5.76 -1.84 -1.59
CA VAL A 148 5.45 -1.76 -0.15
C VAL A 148 4.72 -3.02 0.31
N LEU A 149 3.69 -3.45 -0.42
CA LEU A 149 2.96 -4.68 -0.13
C LEU A 149 3.88 -5.91 -0.25
N GLN A 150 4.73 -5.96 -1.28
CA GLN A 150 5.70 -7.04 -1.44
C GLN A 150 6.74 -7.10 -0.31
N SER A 151 7.03 -5.95 0.32
CA SER A 151 7.97 -5.83 1.43
C SER A 151 7.32 -6.07 2.81
N GLY A 152 6.07 -6.56 2.85
CA GLY A 152 5.36 -6.81 4.11
C GLY A 152 4.73 -5.58 4.73
N GLY A 153 4.53 -4.51 3.95
CA GLY A 153 3.89 -3.27 4.37
C GLY A 153 4.83 -2.18 4.87
N ARG A 154 6.13 -2.46 4.95
CA ARG A 154 7.14 -1.49 5.37
C ARG A 154 8.31 -1.44 4.41
N VAL A 155 8.74 -0.21 4.10
CA VAL A 155 9.93 0.03 3.30
C VAL A 155 10.82 1.05 4.01
N THR A 156 12.03 0.62 4.38
CA THR A 156 12.99 1.43 5.17
C THR A 156 14.31 1.72 4.42
N GLY A 157 14.49 1.20 3.21
CA GLY A 157 15.75 1.26 2.49
C GLY A 157 15.85 2.43 1.50
N MET A 158 17.06 3.00 1.37
CA MET A 158 17.41 3.96 0.32
C MET A 158 17.20 3.38 -1.10
N SER A 159 17.31 2.05 -1.23
CA SER A 159 17.03 1.33 -2.48
C SER A 159 15.62 1.58 -3.01
N PHE A 160 14.63 1.80 -2.15
CA PHE A 160 13.27 2.13 -2.57
C PHE A 160 13.21 3.45 -3.36
N GLY A 161 13.80 4.52 -2.80
CA GLY A 161 13.87 5.81 -3.48
C GLY A 161 14.59 5.70 -4.83
N LEU A 162 15.67 4.90 -4.89
CA LEU A 162 16.40 4.65 -6.13
C LEU A 162 15.54 3.91 -7.18
N TYR A 163 14.76 2.90 -6.78
CA TYR A 163 13.84 2.21 -7.70
C TYR A 163 12.74 3.14 -8.21
N MET A 164 12.17 3.97 -7.34
CA MET A 164 11.16 4.97 -7.71
C MET A 164 11.71 5.98 -8.70
N PHE A 165 12.91 6.51 -8.43
CA PHE A 165 13.60 7.43 -9.34
C PHE A 165 13.91 6.79 -10.69
N ALA A 166 14.49 5.58 -10.69
CA ALA A 166 14.82 4.85 -11.91
C ALA A 166 13.57 4.58 -12.76
N TYR A 167 12.46 4.19 -12.13
CA TYR A 167 11.18 3.98 -12.81
C TYR A 167 10.68 5.26 -13.51
N VAL A 168 10.68 6.41 -12.82
CA VAL A 168 10.27 7.68 -13.43
C VAL A 168 11.20 8.05 -14.58
N CYS A 169 12.52 7.97 -14.39
CA CYS A 169 13.49 8.28 -15.43
C CYS A 169 13.27 7.42 -16.67
N ILE A 170 13.14 6.10 -16.52
CA ILE A 170 12.91 5.19 -17.65
C ILE A 170 11.57 5.50 -18.33
N THR A 171 10.51 5.70 -17.56
CA THR A 171 9.16 5.95 -18.09
C THR A 171 9.12 7.24 -18.90
N ILE A 172 9.67 8.33 -18.38
CA ILE A 172 9.71 9.62 -19.07
C ILE A 172 10.66 9.57 -20.26
N LEU A 173 11.86 8.98 -20.10
CA LEU A 173 12.83 8.84 -21.18
C LEU A 173 12.20 8.10 -22.37
N LEU A 174 11.61 6.94 -22.14
CA LEU A 174 10.97 6.16 -23.21
C LEU A 174 9.75 6.87 -23.81
N SER A 175 8.92 7.55 -23.00
CA SER A 175 7.77 8.31 -23.51
C SER A 175 8.18 9.50 -24.38
N VAL A 176 9.33 10.12 -24.10
CA VAL A 176 9.86 11.24 -24.89
C VAL A 176 10.52 10.74 -26.17
N TYR A 177 11.37 9.71 -26.07
CA TYR A 177 12.20 9.22 -27.18
C TYR A 177 11.45 8.35 -28.18
N LEU A 178 10.45 7.58 -27.73
CA LEU A 178 9.68 6.75 -28.64
C LEU A 178 8.82 7.62 -29.58
N PRO A 179 8.75 7.28 -30.88
CA PRO A 179 7.85 7.95 -31.81
C PRO A 179 6.41 7.49 -31.58
N TRP A 180 5.45 8.30 -32.00
CA TRP A 180 4.05 7.87 -32.10
C TRP A 180 3.95 6.66 -33.07
N PRO A 181 3.22 5.58 -32.73
CA PRO A 181 2.37 5.39 -31.55
C PRO A 181 3.05 4.60 -30.41
N LEU A 182 4.35 4.31 -30.53
CA LEU A 182 5.11 3.46 -29.60
C LEU A 182 5.21 4.07 -28.20
N ASP A 183 5.30 5.39 -28.10
CA ASP A 183 5.29 6.12 -26.83
C ASP A 183 3.98 5.89 -26.05
N ALA A 184 2.84 6.04 -26.71
CA ALA A 184 1.52 5.81 -26.13
C ALA A 184 1.31 4.34 -25.75
N ILE A 185 1.71 3.42 -26.64
CA ILE A 185 1.65 1.97 -26.38
C ILE A 185 2.48 1.62 -25.15
N PHE A 186 3.73 2.09 -25.08
CA PHE A 186 4.61 1.86 -23.94
C PHE A 186 4.00 2.42 -22.65
N PHE A 187 3.53 3.67 -22.68
CA PHE A 187 2.98 4.33 -21.50
C PHE A 187 1.74 3.61 -20.96
N ARG A 188 0.83 3.18 -21.84
CA ARG A 188 -0.34 2.37 -21.45
C ARG A 188 0.06 0.99 -20.95
N TRP A 189 0.99 0.33 -21.64
CA TRP A 189 1.44 -1.02 -21.28
C TRP A 189 2.03 -1.07 -19.87
N GLN A 190 2.90 -0.13 -19.51
CA GLN A 190 3.52 -0.12 -18.19
C GLN A 190 2.50 0.17 -17.07
N GLY A 191 1.52 1.04 -17.31
CA GLY A 191 0.44 1.32 -16.35
C GLY A 191 -0.50 0.12 -16.17
N LEU A 192 -0.87 -0.54 -17.27
CA LEU A 192 -1.64 -1.78 -17.21
C LEU A 192 -0.90 -2.89 -16.45
N CYS A 193 0.44 -2.95 -16.53
CA CYS A 193 1.21 -3.91 -15.73
C CYS A 193 1.05 -3.66 -14.23
N SER A 194 1.07 -2.41 -13.77
CA SER A 194 0.83 -2.09 -12.36
C SER A 194 -0.64 -2.31 -11.96
N ASP A 195 -1.61 -2.01 -12.83
CA ASP A 195 -3.04 -2.25 -12.59
C ASP A 195 -3.36 -3.73 -12.32
N PHE A 196 -2.99 -4.60 -13.26
CA PHE A 196 -3.15 -6.05 -13.09
C PHE A 196 -2.35 -6.52 -11.88
N GLY A 197 -1.18 -5.89 -11.67
CA GLY A 197 -0.37 -6.10 -10.50
C GLY A 197 -1.12 -5.90 -9.19
N LEU A 198 -1.84 -4.78 -9.04
CA LEU A 198 -2.56 -4.45 -7.81
C LEU A 198 -3.72 -5.41 -7.55
N ILE A 199 -4.47 -5.78 -8.58
CA ILE A 199 -5.57 -6.76 -8.45
C ILE A 199 -5.05 -8.08 -7.87
N ILE A 200 -4.00 -8.63 -8.47
CA ILE A 200 -3.45 -9.92 -8.03
C ILE A 200 -2.91 -9.80 -6.60
N MET A 201 -2.27 -8.67 -6.26
CA MET A 201 -1.76 -8.43 -4.92
C MET A 201 -2.89 -8.39 -3.88
N PHE A 202 -3.94 -7.62 -4.12
CA PHE A 202 -5.08 -7.51 -3.21
C PHE A 202 -5.85 -8.82 -3.07
N VAL A 203 -6.04 -9.58 -4.16
CA VAL A 203 -6.65 -10.92 -4.09
C VAL A 203 -5.79 -11.88 -3.25
N ARG A 204 -4.46 -11.83 -3.40
CA ARG A 204 -3.54 -12.64 -2.57
C ARG A 204 -3.57 -12.24 -1.11
N MET A 205 -3.63 -10.94 -0.83
CA MET A 205 -3.77 -10.40 0.52
C MET A 205 -5.06 -10.89 1.16
N HIS A 206 -6.20 -10.78 0.47
CA HIS A 206 -7.49 -11.32 0.95
C HIS A 206 -7.41 -12.82 1.25
N LYS A 207 -6.91 -13.62 0.29
CA LYS A 207 -6.80 -15.09 0.47
C LYS A 207 -5.87 -15.47 1.62
N SER A 208 -4.75 -14.76 1.77
CA SER A 208 -3.80 -14.97 2.86
C SER A 208 -4.43 -14.65 4.21
N THR A 209 -5.08 -13.49 4.34
CA THR A 209 -5.80 -13.10 5.56
C THR A 209 -6.89 -14.10 5.92
N LYS A 210 -7.73 -14.48 4.95
CA LYS A 210 -8.80 -15.46 5.17
C LYS A 210 -8.25 -16.80 5.66
N ALA A 211 -7.25 -17.36 4.98
CA ALA A 211 -6.67 -18.65 5.36
C ALA A 211 -6.06 -18.65 6.76
N GLN A 212 -5.47 -17.52 7.18
CA GLN A 212 -4.92 -17.38 8.53
C GLN A 212 -6.03 -17.30 9.57
N LEU A 213 -7.06 -16.46 9.34
CA LEU A 213 -8.23 -16.38 10.22
C LEU A 213 -8.93 -17.74 10.37
N ASP A 214 -9.08 -18.50 9.26
CA ASP A 214 -9.64 -19.85 9.29
C ASP A 214 -8.76 -20.82 10.11
N THR A 215 -7.43 -20.66 10.08
CA THR A 215 -6.47 -21.50 10.81
C THR A 215 -6.47 -21.22 12.31
N PHE A 216 -6.62 -19.95 12.73
CA PHE A 216 -6.70 -19.58 14.14
C PHE A 216 -8.02 -20.03 14.80
N GLY A 217 -8.95 -20.60 14.03
CA GLY A 217 -10.32 -20.83 14.45
C GLY A 217 -11.09 -19.52 14.49
N ASP A 218 -12.41 -19.58 14.63
CA ASP A 218 -13.29 -18.41 14.73
C ASP A 218 -12.62 -17.34 15.64
N PRO A 219 -12.17 -16.20 15.11
CA PRO A 219 -11.49 -15.18 15.91
C PRO A 219 -12.35 -14.73 17.09
N ASP A 220 -13.68 -14.77 16.90
CA ASP A 220 -14.63 -14.53 17.96
C ASP A 220 -14.44 -15.53 19.10
N ARG A 221 -14.10 -16.80 18.85
CA ARG A 221 -13.77 -17.77 19.93
C ARG A 221 -12.50 -17.40 20.68
N HIS A 222 -11.44 -16.95 20.02
CA HIS A 222 -10.19 -16.59 20.72
C HIS A 222 -10.39 -15.33 21.55
N ASP A 223 -11.04 -14.31 20.99
CA ASP A 223 -11.34 -13.08 21.71
C ASP A 223 -12.37 -13.32 22.81
N ILE A 224 -13.35 -14.21 22.61
CA ILE A 224 -14.25 -14.70 23.67
C ILE A 224 -13.46 -15.45 24.74
N GLN A 225 -12.45 -16.24 24.39
CA GLN A 225 -11.61 -16.95 25.36
C GLN A 225 -10.74 -15.98 26.17
N LEU A 226 -10.14 -14.98 25.53
CA LEU A 226 -9.42 -13.89 26.19
C LEU A 226 -10.33 -13.06 27.08
N ALA A 227 -11.51 -12.68 26.60
CA ALA A 227 -12.50 -11.95 27.39
C ALA A 227 -12.99 -12.79 28.58
N LYS A 228 -13.18 -14.10 28.41
CA LYS A 228 -13.51 -15.02 29.51
C LYS A 228 -12.35 -15.14 30.51
N ALA A 229 -11.11 -15.24 30.03
CA ALA A 229 -9.92 -15.33 30.87
C ALA A 229 -9.71 -14.05 31.68
N GLN A 230 -9.86 -12.88 31.04
CA GLN A 230 -9.80 -11.58 31.71
C GLN A 230 -10.91 -11.45 32.76
N LYS A 231 -12.16 -11.77 32.39
CA LYS A 231 -13.29 -11.72 33.33
C LYS A 231 -13.09 -12.66 34.52
N ALA A 232 -12.47 -13.83 34.30
CA ALA A 232 -12.11 -14.76 35.37
C ALA A 232 -11.01 -14.19 36.28
N ALA A 233 -9.99 -13.54 35.70
CA ALA A 233 -8.92 -12.88 36.45
C ALA A 233 -9.47 -11.71 37.31
N ASP A 234 -10.35 -10.89 36.76
CA ASP A 234 -10.99 -9.78 37.47
C ASP A 234 -11.86 -10.29 38.64
N HIS A 235 -12.58 -11.40 38.43
CA HIS A 235 -13.38 -12.03 39.48
C HIS A 235 -12.50 -12.59 40.60
N LEU A 236 -11.36 -13.21 40.27
CA LEU A 236 -10.37 -13.65 41.25
C LEU A 236 -9.79 -12.48 42.05
N ALA A 237 -9.46 -11.37 41.39
CA ALA A 237 -8.96 -10.16 42.05
C ALA A 237 -10.02 -9.57 43.01
N GLN A 238 -11.29 -9.54 42.61
CA GLN A 238 -12.39 -9.10 43.47
C GLN A 238 -12.60 -10.03 44.67
N GLN A 239 -12.52 -11.36 44.46
CA GLN A 239 -12.62 -12.32 45.55
C GLN A 239 -11.48 -12.16 46.57
N GLN A 240 -10.24 -11.92 46.12
CA GLN A 240 -9.11 -11.66 47.02
C GLN A 240 -9.29 -10.38 47.85
N GLN A 241 -9.88 -9.34 47.27
CA GLN A 241 -10.24 -8.12 48.01
C GLN A 241 -11.36 -8.37 49.03
N GLN A 242 -12.36 -9.18 48.69
CA GLN A 242 -13.49 -9.49 49.57
C GLN A 242 -13.15 -10.47 50.69
N SER A 243 -12.21 -11.39 50.47
CA SER A 243 -11.79 -12.37 51.48
C SER A 243 -11.00 -11.75 52.63
N GLY A 244 -10.85 -10.42 52.68
CA GLY A 244 -10.12 -9.72 53.73
C GLY A 244 -8.63 -10.08 53.78
N PHE A 245 -8.11 -10.69 52.72
CA PHE A 245 -6.70 -11.01 52.58
C PHE A 245 -5.99 -9.73 52.16
N SER A 246 -5.88 -8.79 53.10
CA SER A 246 -4.84 -7.78 53.07
C SER A 246 -3.53 -8.56 53.07
N ALA A 247 -2.94 -8.77 51.89
CA ALA A 247 -1.52 -9.01 51.80
C ALA A 247 -0.89 -7.84 52.55
N SER A 248 -0.47 -8.08 53.80
CA SER A 248 0.29 -7.10 54.56
C SER A 248 1.42 -6.67 53.64
N SER A 249 1.58 -5.36 53.43
CA SER A 249 2.69 -4.72 52.72
C SER A 249 4.04 -5.00 53.42
N GLY A 250 4.38 -6.28 53.57
CA GLY A 250 5.64 -6.77 54.09
C GLY A 250 6.54 -7.07 52.91
N SER A 251 7.38 -6.10 52.57
CA SER A 251 8.59 -6.24 51.76
C SER A 251 8.40 -6.87 50.37
N LEU A 252 8.00 -6.01 49.41
CA LEU A 252 8.49 -6.16 48.04
C LEU A 252 10.01 -5.90 48.09
N HIS A 253 10.80 -6.97 48.22
CA HIS A 253 12.23 -6.92 47.95
C HIS A 253 12.43 -6.68 46.45
N THR A 254 12.51 -5.42 46.07
CA THR A 254 13.15 -5.01 44.82
C THR A 254 14.63 -5.37 44.97
N VAL A 255 15.08 -6.46 44.35
CA VAL A 255 16.51 -6.77 44.23
C VAL A 255 17.10 -5.76 43.26
N HIS A 256 17.53 -4.63 43.82
CA HIS A 256 18.32 -3.62 43.15
C HIS A 256 19.80 -4.03 43.30
N LEU A 257 20.40 -4.58 42.26
CA LEU A 257 21.86 -4.65 42.14
C LEU A 257 22.31 -3.28 41.65
N SER A 258 22.80 -2.44 42.58
CA SER A 258 23.58 -1.26 42.24
C SER A 258 25.07 -1.63 42.14
N PRO A 259 25.77 -1.25 41.07
CA PRO A 259 27.18 -0.89 41.18
C PRO A 259 27.30 0.57 41.62
N ALA A 260 28.30 0.80 42.46
CA ALA A 260 28.69 2.09 43.01
C ALA A 260 29.30 3.03 41.96
N ASN A 261 29.34 4.31 42.33
CA ASN A 261 29.92 5.49 41.65
C ASN A 261 28.90 6.14 40.71
N GLY A 262 28.56 7.41 40.78
CA GLY A 262 29.16 8.56 41.45
C GLY A 262 28.83 9.77 40.56
N GLU A 263 28.57 10.91 41.20
CA GLU A 263 28.51 12.26 40.62
C GLU A 263 27.19 12.78 40.01
N ALA A 264 26.99 14.06 40.31
CA ALA A 264 25.83 14.89 40.15
C ALA A 264 25.89 15.71 38.85
N SER A 265 24.74 16.16 38.33
CA SER A 265 24.54 17.56 37.91
C SER A 265 23.20 17.84 37.21
N SER A 266 22.66 19.00 37.60
CA SER A 266 21.80 19.98 36.92
C SER A 266 20.73 19.60 35.90
N SER A 267 19.51 19.98 36.27
CA SER A 267 18.36 20.32 35.43
C SER A 267 18.62 21.53 34.52
N GLY A 268 18.24 21.42 33.25
CA GLY A 268 18.10 22.54 32.31
C GLY A 268 16.86 22.37 31.43
N LEU A 269 15.94 23.33 31.52
CA LEU A 269 14.85 23.58 30.56
C LEU A 269 15.45 24.08 29.23
N PRO A 270 14.75 23.88 28.10
CA PRO A 270 14.06 25.05 27.55
C PRO A 270 12.70 24.79 26.89
N THR A 271 11.91 25.85 26.94
CA THR A 271 10.77 26.23 26.10
C THR A 271 11.14 26.37 24.61
N ALA A 272 10.19 26.08 23.70
CA ALA A 272 9.80 27.01 22.63
C ALA A 272 8.64 26.49 21.76
N ASN A 273 7.70 27.40 21.52
CA ASN A 273 6.67 27.39 20.49
C ASN A 273 7.27 27.28 19.08
N SER A 274 6.54 26.67 18.13
CA SER A 274 6.57 27.14 16.74
C SER A 274 5.23 26.90 16.03
N SER A 275 4.81 27.95 15.36
CA SER A 275 3.60 28.13 14.57
C SER A 275 3.53 27.21 13.34
N SER A 276 2.32 26.73 13.04
CA SER A 276 2.03 25.91 11.87
C SER A 276 1.90 26.76 10.62
N ASN A 277 2.89 26.66 9.73
CA ASN A 277 2.86 27.21 8.37
C ASN A 277 2.47 26.06 7.39
N PRO A 278 1.39 26.18 6.58
CA PRO A 278 0.84 25.04 5.82
C PRO A 278 1.75 24.48 4.71
N LEU A 279 2.79 25.21 4.28
CA LEU A 279 3.79 24.71 3.33
C LEU A 279 4.85 23.77 3.95
N HIS A 280 4.95 23.70 5.28
CA HIS A 280 5.91 22.82 5.96
C HIS A 280 5.47 21.34 5.96
N ASN A 281 4.18 21.04 5.72
CA ASN A 281 3.67 19.66 5.73
C ASN A 281 4.09 18.85 4.49
N ILE A 282 4.19 19.47 3.32
CA ILE A 282 4.65 18.80 2.09
C ILE A 282 6.15 18.49 2.21
N HIS A 283 6.94 19.41 2.77
CA HIS A 283 8.37 19.22 2.98
C HIS A 283 8.68 18.25 4.14
N ALA A 284 7.87 18.21 5.21
CA ALA A 284 8.03 17.28 6.32
C ALA A 284 7.71 15.82 5.93
N HIS A 285 6.71 15.59 5.07
CA HIS A 285 6.47 14.28 4.48
C HIS A 285 7.65 13.84 3.60
N TRP A 286 8.21 14.73 2.77
CA TRP A 286 9.38 14.41 1.93
C TRP A 286 10.67 14.19 2.74
N LYS A 287 10.90 14.94 3.82
CA LYS A 287 12.06 14.75 4.72
C LYS A 287 12.02 13.44 5.50
N ARG A 288 10.85 12.80 5.67
CA ARG A 288 10.79 11.42 6.19
C ARG A 288 11.29 10.37 5.19
N PHE A 289 11.33 10.68 3.89
CA PHE A 289 11.75 9.75 2.83
C PHE A 289 13.22 9.90 2.41
N VAL A 290 13.85 11.05 2.67
CA VAL A 290 15.29 11.24 2.42
C VAL A 290 16.05 10.91 3.71
N ALA A 291 16.61 9.70 3.77
CA ALA A 291 17.46 9.28 4.87
C ALA A 291 18.60 10.31 5.09
N ARG A 292 18.76 10.77 6.33
CA ARG A 292 19.94 11.53 6.76
C ARG A 292 21.15 10.60 6.61
N ALA A 293 22.09 10.93 5.74
CA ALA A 293 23.37 10.22 5.66
C ALA A 293 24.06 10.24 7.04
N PRO A 294 24.74 9.16 7.45
CA PRO A 294 25.57 9.21 8.64
C PRO A 294 26.69 10.22 8.41
N SER A 295 26.81 11.21 9.30
CA SER A 295 27.95 12.11 9.33
C SER A 295 29.24 11.30 9.52
N PRO A 296 30.32 11.59 8.78
CA PRO A 296 31.58 10.91 8.97
C PRO A 296 32.16 11.31 10.33
N SER A 297 32.41 10.32 11.19
CA SER A 297 33.30 10.49 12.34
C SER A 297 34.72 10.63 11.80
N GLY A 298 35.31 11.81 11.99
CA GLY A 298 36.73 12.04 11.77
C GLY A 298 37.60 11.22 12.73
N GLY A 299 38.75 10.80 12.22
CA GLY A 299 39.81 10.14 12.96
C GLY A 299 41.02 9.99 12.03
N ASP A 300 41.99 10.90 12.20
CA ASP A 300 43.26 10.99 11.48
C ASP A 300 44.26 9.88 11.87
N ASP A 301 45.12 9.59 10.88
CA ASP A 301 46.56 9.24 10.90
C ASP A 301 47.11 8.06 11.72
N SER A 302 47.68 7.06 11.02
CA SER A 302 49.13 6.95 10.74
C SER A 302 49.62 5.52 10.40
N ASP A 303 50.28 5.42 9.24
CA ASP A 303 51.51 4.71 8.85
C ASP A 303 51.80 3.19 9.03
N ASN A 304 52.31 2.66 7.90
CA ASN A 304 53.43 1.71 7.68
C ASN A 304 53.25 0.17 7.56
N GLU A 305 53.47 -0.27 6.31
CA GLU A 305 54.41 -1.29 5.78
C GLU A 305 54.47 -2.78 6.24
N THR A 306 54.54 -3.62 5.20
CA THR A 306 55.33 -4.86 4.98
C THR A 306 54.88 -6.26 5.50
N LEU A 307 54.57 -7.13 4.51
CA LEU A 307 55.16 -8.46 4.20
C LEU A 307 55.55 -9.44 5.34
N LEU A 308 54.90 -10.62 5.39
CA LEU A 308 55.47 -11.98 5.13
C LEU A 308 54.66 -13.15 5.73
N HIS A 309 54.78 -14.30 5.07
CA HIS A 309 54.23 -15.63 5.38
C HIS A 309 54.62 -16.21 6.76
N HIS A 310 53.66 -16.86 7.44
CA HIS A 310 53.77 -18.29 7.83
C HIS A 310 52.47 -18.84 8.45
N PRO A 311 52.19 -20.16 8.33
CA PRO A 311 51.02 -20.80 8.93
C PRO A 311 51.35 -21.30 10.35
N ARG A 312 50.45 -21.09 11.31
CA ARG A 312 50.54 -21.76 12.61
C ARG A 312 49.18 -22.28 13.08
N GLN A 313 49.23 -23.55 13.45
CA GLN A 313 48.18 -24.37 14.04
C GLN A 313 47.73 -23.89 15.43
N GLN A 314 46.52 -24.35 15.78
CA GLN A 314 45.97 -24.59 17.12
C GLN A 314 45.64 -23.37 17.99
N ASN A 315 44.34 -23.15 18.26
CA ASN A 315 43.74 -23.75 19.46
C ASN A 315 42.22 -23.61 19.47
N THR A 316 41.57 -24.75 19.72
CA THR A 316 40.18 -24.90 20.14
C THR A 316 40.01 -24.33 21.54
N ASN A 317 39.17 -23.30 21.70
CA ASN A 317 38.40 -22.99 22.91
C ASN A 317 37.35 -21.93 22.52
N ALA A 318 36.25 -22.39 21.91
CA ALA A 318 35.07 -21.57 21.71
C ALA A 318 34.22 -21.64 22.98
N THR A 319 34.35 -20.62 23.82
CA THR A 319 33.43 -20.29 24.89
C THR A 319 32.06 -19.99 24.26
N LEU A 320 31.08 -20.83 24.56
CA LEU A 320 29.66 -20.62 24.23
C LEU A 320 29.20 -19.30 24.85
N THR A 321 28.95 -18.30 24.02
CA THR A 321 28.12 -17.15 24.38
C THR A 321 26.66 -17.58 24.40
N PRO A 322 25.86 -17.16 25.39
CA PRO A 322 24.47 -17.56 25.48
C PRO A 322 23.66 -16.93 24.34
N GLU A 323 23.01 -17.81 23.61
CA GLU A 323 21.92 -17.57 22.68
C GLU A 323 20.92 -16.58 23.30
N SER A 324 20.77 -15.40 22.69
CA SER A 324 19.74 -14.45 23.08
C SER A 324 18.39 -15.03 22.67
N THR A 325 17.73 -15.71 23.61
CA THR A 325 16.30 -15.97 23.54
C THR A 325 15.57 -14.63 23.55
N HIS A 326 15.35 -14.06 22.36
CA HIS A 326 14.31 -13.07 22.14
C HIS A 326 12.96 -13.77 22.35
N THR A 327 12.49 -13.79 23.58
CA THR A 327 11.07 -14.05 23.86
C THR A 327 10.27 -12.95 23.19
N SER A 328 9.48 -13.31 22.16
CA SER A 328 8.46 -12.41 21.62
C SER A 328 7.52 -12.05 22.76
N ARG A 329 7.57 -10.79 23.18
CA ARG A 329 6.69 -10.25 24.22
C ARG A 329 5.30 -10.08 23.60
N PHE A 330 4.55 -11.18 23.46
CA PHE A 330 3.10 -11.16 23.27
C PHE A 330 2.46 -10.76 24.59
N GLY A 331 2.61 -9.49 24.94
CA GLY A 331 1.69 -8.84 25.87
C GLY A 331 0.48 -8.44 25.06
N GLY A 332 -0.57 -9.27 25.09
CA GLY A 332 -1.89 -8.79 24.72
C GLY A 332 -2.21 -7.60 25.62
N GLU A 333 -2.26 -6.40 25.05
CA GLU A 333 -2.90 -5.30 25.77
C GLU A 333 -4.33 -5.75 26.08
N PRO A 334 -4.77 -5.67 27.33
CA PRO A 334 -6.15 -5.99 27.67
C PRO A 334 -7.03 -5.07 26.83
N ALA A 335 -8.01 -5.66 26.12
CA ALA A 335 -9.02 -4.92 25.38
C ALA A 335 -9.50 -3.75 26.24
N GLN A 336 -9.19 -2.51 25.82
CA GLN A 336 -9.61 -1.32 26.56
C GLN A 336 -11.13 -1.29 26.55
N THR A 337 -11.73 -1.77 27.64
CA THR A 337 -13.11 -1.48 27.96
C THR A 337 -13.13 0.01 28.22
N VAL A 338 -13.65 0.80 27.28
CA VAL A 338 -13.84 2.24 27.48
C VAL A 338 -14.95 2.39 28.52
N ILE A 339 -14.56 2.51 29.79
CA ILE A 339 -15.50 2.78 30.88
C ILE A 339 -15.81 4.28 30.82
N GLN A 340 -16.90 4.65 30.15
CA GLN A 340 -17.41 6.01 30.23
C GLN A 340 -18.22 6.15 31.52
N VAL A 341 -17.64 6.82 32.52
CA VAL A 341 -18.34 7.13 33.78
C VAL A 341 -19.20 8.37 33.54
N LEU A 342 -20.50 8.19 33.30
CA LEU A 342 -21.45 9.30 33.33
C LEU A 342 -21.88 9.56 34.78
N PRO A 343 -21.76 10.79 35.30
CA PRO A 343 -22.37 11.16 36.56
C PRO A 343 -23.90 11.29 36.36
N THR A 344 -24.67 10.36 36.92
CA THR A 344 -26.11 10.57 37.13
C THR A 344 -26.32 11.21 38.50
N ASP A 345 -27.05 12.33 38.53
CA ASP A 345 -27.38 13.08 39.73
C ASP A 345 -27.91 12.16 40.85
N GLY A 346 -27.22 12.17 41.99
CA GLY A 346 -27.75 11.68 43.26
C GLY A 346 -27.44 10.23 43.65
N GLY A 347 -26.72 9.45 42.86
CA GLY A 347 -26.31 8.11 43.29
C GLY A 347 -25.12 7.56 42.52
N ARG A 348 -24.07 7.13 43.23
CA ARG A 348 -22.86 6.47 42.69
C ARG A 348 -23.20 5.11 42.06
N ARG A 349 -23.95 5.08 40.96
CA ARG A 349 -23.99 3.93 40.06
C ARG A 349 -23.02 4.22 38.92
N VAL A 350 -21.89 3.54 38.93
CA VAL A 350 -21.01 3.46 37.77
C VAL A 350 -21.74 2.58 36.75
N SER A 351 -22.39 3.18 35.75
CA SER A 351 -22.86 2.40 34.61
C SER A 351 -21.65 2.11 33.73
N VAL A 352 -21.11 0.89 33.82
CA VAL A 352 -20.17 0.40 32.81
C VAL A 352 -20.99 0.12 31.56
N VAL A 353 -21.10 1.12 30.68
CA VAL A 353 -21.56 0.87 29.32
C VAL A 353 -20.41 0.19 28.61
N ALA A 354 -20.38 -1.14 28.65
CA ALA A 354 -19.62 -1.89 27.68
C ALA A 354 -20.20 -1.49 26.33
N LEU A 355 -19.49 -0.65 25.57
CA LEU A 355 -19.76 -0.46 24.16
C LEU A 355 -19.85 -1.87 23.59
N ASN A 356 -21.06 -2.27 23.17
CA ASN A 356 -21.29 -3.57 22.58
C ASN A 356 -20.35 -3.60 21.38
N GLN A 357 -19.26 -4.36 21.46
CA GLN A 357 -18.12 -4.34 20.52
C GLN A 357 -18.50 -4.79 19.09
N ASP A 358 -19.80 -4.92 18.85
CA ASP A 358 -20.46 -5.50 17.70
C ASP A 358 -21.18 -4.46 16.84
N GLU A 359 -21.38 -3.24 17.35
CA GLU A 359 -22.01 -2.17 16.58
C GLU A 359 -20.95 -1.20 16.07
N SER A 360 -20.67 -1.23 14.77
CA SER A 360 -20.04 -0.08 14.14
C SER A 360 -20.96 1.14 14.28
N ILE A 361 -20.42 2.35 14.09
CA ILE A 361 -21.20 3.61 14.10
C ILE A 361 -22.42 3.54 13.14
N TRP A 362 -22.40 2.61 12.18
CA TRP A 362 -23.45 2.36 11.20
C TRP A 362 -24.22 1.05 11.37
N GLY A 363 -24.03 0.32 12.48
CA GLY A 363 -24.69 -0.98 12.73
C GLY A 363 -24.24 -2.12 11.80
N VAL A 364 -23.24 -1.90 10.94
CA VAL A 364 -22.68 -2.93 10.06
C VAL A 364 -21.59 -3.69 10.80
N LYS A 365 -21.78 -5.01 10.98
CA LYS A 365 -20.73 -5.92 11.43
C LYS A 365 -19.76 -6.17 10.28
N TRP A 366 -18.67 -5.42 10.24
CA TRP A 366 -17.57 -5.71 9.31
C TRP A 366 -16.84 -6.96 9.78
N LYS A 367 -17.01 -8.05 9.06
CA LYS A 367 -16.20 -9.25 9.26
C LYS A 367 -14.90 -9.07 8.49
N ASN A 368 -13.79 -9.01 9.22
CA ASN A 368 -12.47 -9.16 8.63
C ASN A 368 -12.43 -10.57 7.98
N PRO A 369 -12.00 -10.75 6.70
CA PRO A 369 -11.23 -9.87 5.83
C PRO A 369 -12.02 -9.10 4.75
N ASP A 370 -13.34 -8.94 4.90
CA ASP A 370 -14.21 -8.49 3.80
C ASP A 370 -13.89 -7.06 3.31
N GLN A 371 -13.31 -6.21 4.16
CA GLN A 371 -12.86 -4.87 3.75
C GLN A 371 -11.81 -4.89 2.64
N ILE A 372 -11.00 -5.96 2.52
CA ILE A 372 -10.01 -6.09 1.45
C ILE A 372 -10.69 -6.22 0.07
N TRP A 373 -11.94 -6.69 0.02
CA TRP A 373 -12.71 -6.71 -1.24
C TRP A 373 -12.96 -5.32 -1.80
N LEU A 374 -12.95 -4.26 -0.98
CA LEU A 374 -13.04 -2.89 -1.48
C LEU A 374 -11.83 -2.55 -2.35
N LEU A 375 -10.62 -2.96 -1.95
CA LEU A 375 -9.40 -2.77 -2.74
C LEU A 375 -9.41 -3.61 -4.02
N VAL A 376 -9.89 -4.86 -3.92
CA VAL A 376 -10.03 -5.74 -5.10
C VAL A 376 -11.06 -5.16 -6.08
N ALA A 377 -12.22 -4.74 -5.60
CA ALA A 377 -13.25 -4.13 -6.44
C ALA A 377 -12.75 -2.82 -7.09
N ALA A 378 -12.12 -1.94 -6.30
CA ALA A 378 -11.56 -0.69 -6.79
C ALA A 378 -10.55 -0.92 -7.94
N SER A 379 -9.59 -1.83 -7.72
CA SER A 379 -8.59 -2.19 -8.73
C SER A 379 -9.18 -2.86 -9.97
N ILE A 380 -10.22 -3.69 -9.82
CA ILE A 380 -10.95 -4.28 -10.97
C ILE A 380 -11.65 -3.20 -11.79
N PHE A 381 -12.40 -2.27 -11.17
CA PHE A 381 -13.04 -1.19 -11.92
C PHE A 381 -11.99 -0.35 -12.65
N HIS A 382 -10.90 -0.01 -11.97
CA HIS A 382 -9.80 0.75 -12.55
C HIS A 382 -9.20 0.05 -13.79
N VAL A 383 -8.82 -1.22 -13.69
CA VAL A 383 -8.24 -1.95 -14.83
C VAL A 383 -9.24 -2.13 -15.97
N ILE A 384 -10.53 -2.32 -15.68
CA ILE A 384 -11.56 -2.47 -16.71
C ILE A 384 -11.64 -1.19 -17.54
N GLY A 385 -11.68 -0.03 -16.88
CA GLY A 385 -11.64 1.27 -17.57
C GLY A 385 -10.42 1.40 -18.46
N ASN A 386 -9.22 1.13 -17.91
CA ASN A 386 -7.96 1.17 -18.64
C ASN A 386 -7.93 0.19 -19.83
N CYS A 387 -8.48 -1.01 -19.67
CA CYS A 387 -8.57 -2.00 -20.75
C CYS A 387 -9.52 -1.54 -21.84
N VAL A 388 -10.71 -1.06 -21.49
CA VAL A 388 -11.73 -0.62 -22.46
C VAL A 388 -11.22 0.56 -23.29
N THR A 389 -10.64 1.59 -22.67
CA THR A 389 -10.04 2.72 -23.43
C THR A 389 -8.82 2.31 -24.25
N THR A 390 -8.04 1.32 -23.81
CA THR A 390 -6.88 0.83 -24.58
C THR A 390 -7.31 0.00 -25.79
N ILE A 391 -8.38 -0.80 -25.66
CA ILE A 391 -8.90 -1.64 -26.74
C ILE A 391 -9.65 -0.79 -27.79
N PHE A 392 -10.47 0.15 -27.33
CA PHE A 392 -11.35 0.97 -28.18
C PHE A 392 -10.93 2.44 -28.14
N ILE A 393 -9.68 2.72 -28.53
CA ILE A 393 -9.05 4.04 -28.36
C ILE A 393 -9.74 5.18 -29.13
N THR A 394 -10.48 4.87 -30.19
CA THR A 394 -11.25 5.84 -30.99
C THR A 394 -12.71 5.99 -30.54
N SER A 395 -13.15 5.21 -29.54
CA SER A 395 -14.56 5.20 -29.11
C SER A 395 -14.83 6.21 -27.99
N LEU A 396 -15.76 7.13 -28.24
CA LEU A 396 -16.29 8.06 -27.23
C LEU A 396 -16.86 7.30 -26.01
N TYR A 397 -17.57 6.20 -26.23
CA TYR A 397 -18.15 5.40 -25.15
C TYR A 397 -17.09 4.68 -24.31
N ALA A 398 -15.99 4.25 -24.93
CA ALA A 398 -14.87 3.68 -24.19
C ALA A 398 -14.20 4.71 -23.29
N MET A 399 -14.04 5.94 -23.77
CA MET A 399 -13.58 7.07 -22.95
C MET A 399 -14.56 7.40 -21.82
N ALA A 400 -15.86 7.40 -22.08
CA ALA A 400 -16.88 7.58 -21.04
C ALA A 400 -16.79 6.48 -19.97
N ALA A 401 -16.69 5.20 -20.39
CA ALA A 401 -16.54 4.07 -19.49
C ALA A 401 -15.28 4.16 -18.63
N PHE A 402 -14.16 4.61 -19.21
CA PHE A 402 -12.92 4.91 -18.48
C PHE A 402 -13.14 5.94 -17.38
N HIS A 403 -13.75 7.08 -17.68
CA HIS A 403 -14.04 8.12 -16.67
C HIS A 403 -15.00 7.63 -15.57
N VAL A 404 -16.05 6.89 -15.95
CA VAL A 404 -16.99 6.28 -14.98
C VAL A 404 -16.27 5.29 -14.07
N SER A 405 -15.35 4.49 -14.62
CA SER A 405 -14.58 3.53 -13.82
C SER A 405 -13.73 4.21 -12.75
N TYR A 406 -13.16 5.39 -13.04
CA TYR A 406 -12.44 6.21 -12.07
C TYR A 406 -13.41 6.78 -11.02
N GLY A 407 -14.59 7.20 -11.46
CA GLY A 407 -15.69 7.61 -10.59
C GLY A 407 -16.13 6.55 -9.58
N ILE A 408 -15.87 5.27 -9.84
CA ILE A 408 -16.18 4.15 -8.94
C ILE A 408 -14.94 3.74 -8.13
N ALA A 409 -13.80 3.54 -8.78
CA ALA A 409 -12.60 2.98 -8.18
C ALA A 409 -12.06 3.85 -7.02
N TYR A 410 -11.94 5.16 -7.21
CA TYR A 410 -11.32 6.04 -6.21
C TYR A 410 -12.20 6.26 -4.98
N PRO A 411 -13.53 6.41 -5.09
CA PRO A 411 -14.40 6.36 -3.92
C PRO A 411 -14.31 5.04 -3.15
N LEU A 412 -14.14 3.89 -3.81
CA LEU A 412 -13.94 2.61 -3.13
C LEU A 412 -12.60 2.56 -2.36
N TYR A 413 -11.50 3.07 -2.94
CA TYR A 413 -10.23 3.22 -2.22
C TYR A 413 -10.36 4.16 -1.01
N ALA A 414 -11.03 5.30 -1.18
CA ALA A 414 -11.28 6.25 -0.09
C ALA A 414 -12.16 5.62 1.02
N TYR A 415 -13.16 4.83 0.63
CA TYR A 415 -14.03 4.12 1.57
C TYR A 415 -13.27 3.04 2.33
N TYR A 416 -12.37 2.29 1.66
CA TYR A 416 -11.45 1.39 2.35
C TYR A 416 -10.64 2.13 3.43
N LEU A 417 -10.04 3.29 3.09
CA LEU A 417 -9.29 4.09 4.06
C LEU A 417 -10.14 4.55 5.23
N TYR A 418 -11.40 4.91 4.96
CA TYR A 418 -12.35 5.27 6.01
C TYR A 418 -12.62 4.10 6.95
N VAL A 419 -12.98 2.94 6.40
CA VAL A 419 -13.26 1.72 7.17
C VAL A 419 -12.04 1.29 7.98
N ASP A 420 -10.85 1.23 7.36
CA ASP A 420 -9.63 0.79 8.03
C ASP A 420 -9.21 1.73 9.18
N ASN A 421 -9.31 3.05 9.00
CA ASN A 421 -8.90 4.01 10.04
C ASN A 421 -9.96 4.23 11.13
N HIS A 422 -11.23 3.88 10.88
CA HIS A 422 -12.35 4.12 11.81
C HIS A 422 -13.00 2.84 12.35
N ALA A 423 -12.49 1.67 11.98
CA ALA A 423 -12.92 0.42 12.58
C ALA A 423 -12.62 0.44 14.09
N LEU A 424 -13.64 0.12 14.89
CA LEU A 424 -13.51 0.05 16.36
C LEU A 424 -12.65 -1.13 16.83
N ARG A 425 -12.45 -2.13 15.96
CA ARG A 425 -11.61 -3.31 16.23
C ARG A 425 -10.35 -3.22 15.39
N GLN A 426 -9.21 -3.49 16.02
CA GLN A 426 -7.96 -3.73 15.30
C GLN A 426 -8.16 -4.95 14.39
N THR A 427 -8.11 -4.71 13.08
CA THR A 427 -8.10 -5.82 12.13
C THR A 427 -6.67 -6.28 11.89
N LYS A 428 -6.46 -7.57 11.65
CA LYS A 428 -5.16 -8.10 11.21
C LYS A 428 -5.26 -8.47 9.74
N ILE A 429 -4.34 -7.95 8.94
CA ILE A 429 -4.17 -8.29 7.53
C ILE A 429 -2.89 -9.09 7.41
N TYR A 430 -2.99 -10.33 6.92
CA TYR A 430 -1.84 -11.22 6.80
C TYR A 430 -1.25 -11.15 5.40
N MET A 431 -0.03 -10.64 5.30
CA MET A 431 0.64 -10.47 4.02
C MET A 431 0.97 -11.82 3.38
N PRO A 432 0.76 -11.98 2.05
CA PRO A 432 1.02 -13.24 1.40
C PRO A 432 2.51 -13.57 1.42
N LYS A 433 2.86 -14.85 1.56
CA LYS A 433 4.26 -15.28 1.48
C LYS A 433 4.82 -15.03 0.07
N PHE A 434 5.88 -14.25 -0.02
CA PHE A 434 6.57 -13.94 -1.27
C PHE A 434 7.78 -14.86 -1.45
N THR A 435 7.66 -15.86 -2.33
CA THR A 435 8.81 -16.63 -2.83
C THR A 435 9.26 -16.05 -4.16
N LYS A 436 10.55 -16.20 -4.52
CA LYS A 436 11.08 -15.71 -5.81
C LYS A 436 10.24 -16.20 -6.99
N VAL A 437 9.82 -17.48 -6.94
CA VAL A 437 8.98 -18.12 -7.96
C VAL A 437 7.58 -17.48 -8.04
N LYS A 438 6.94 -17.22 -6.89
CA LYS A 438 5.62 -16.56 -6.84
C LYS A 438 5.68 -15.12 -7.35
N ASN A 439 6.75 -14.40 -7.05
CA ASN A 439 6.93 -13.02 -7.51
C ASN A 439 7.13 -12.98 -9.02
N CYS A 440 7.96 -13.87 -9.56
CA CYS A 440 8.15 -14.02 -11.01
C CYS A 440 6.83 -14.38 -11.72
N THR A 441 6.10 -15.37 -11.20
CA THR A 441 4.78 -15.76 -11.72
C THR A 441 3.83 -14.58 -11.77
N TYR A 442 3.70 -13.87 -10.66
CA TYR A 442 2.82 -12.71 -10.53
C TYR A 442 3.15 -11.63 -11.56
N LEU A 443 4.44 -11.30 -11.70
CA LEU A 443 4.92 -10.34 -12.68
C LEU A 443 4.58 -10.79 -14.10
N CYS A 444 4.80 -12.07 -14.44
CA CYS A 444 4.43 -12.61 -15.75
C CYS A 444 2.93 -12.51 -16.02
N VAL A 445 2.07 -12.83 -15.05
CA VAL A 445 0.61 -12.74 -15.23
C VAL A 445 0.17 -11.29 -15.44
N ALA A 446 0.73 -10.34 -14.67
CA ALA A 446 0.45 -8.92 -14.86
C ALA A 446 0.89 -8.43 -16.26
N MET A 447 2.09 -8.82 -16.70
CA MET A 447 2.58 -8.49 -18.04
C MET A 447 1.74 -9.14 -19.15
N ILE A 448 1.28 -10.39 -18.99
CA ILE A 448 0.36 -11.04 -19.94
C ILE A 448 -0.92 -10.22 -20.08
N GLY A 449 -1.54 -9.81 -18.97
CA GLY A 449 -2.76 -9.01 -18.98
C GLY A 449 -2.55 -7.70 -19.77
N ALA A 450 -1.49 -6.97 -19.44
CA ALA A 450 -1.16 -5.71 -20.12
C ALA A 450 -0.88 -5.90 -21.62
N THR A 451 -0.03 -6.87 -21.97
CA THR A 451 0.33 -7.15 -23.36
C THR A 451 -0.88 -7.63 -24.17
N ALA A 452 -1.79 -8.42 -23.56
CA ALA A 452 -2.98 -8.92 -24.23
C ALA A 452 -3.95 -7.78 -24.55
N THR A 453 -4.14 -6.87 -23.60
CA THR A 453 -4.97 -5.67 -23.79
C THR A 453 -4.41 -4.77 -24.90
N VAL A 454 -3.11 -4.50 -24.91
CA VAL A 454 -2.46 -3.72 -25.98
C VAL A 454 -2.62 -4.43 -27.33
N ARG A 455 -2.42 -5.76 -27.38
CA ARG A 455 -2.56 -6.54 -28.61
C ARG A 455 -3.98 -6.48 -29.16
N ALA A 456 -4.98 -6.58 -28.29
CA ALA A 456 -6.39 -6.45 -28.65
C ALA A 456 -6.70 -5.05 -29.20
N GLY A 457 -6.18 -3.98 -28.59
CA GLY A 457 -6.35 -2.62 -29.10
C GLY A 457 -5.73 -2.39 -30.47
N LEU A 458 -4.54 -2.95 -30.72
CA LEU A 458 -3.93 -2.92 -32.06
C LEU A 458 -4.79 -3.68 -33.07
N LEU A 459 -5.31 -4.86 -32.71
CA LEU A 459 -6.17 -5.65 -33.59
C LEU A 459 -7.46 -4.88 -33.95
N VAL A 460 -8.15 -4.31 -32.97
CA VAL A 460 -9.38 -3.51 -33.19
C VAL A 460 -9.08 -2.32 -34.09
N SER A 461 -7.95 -1.63 -33.85
CA SER A 461 -7.52 -0.50 -34.67
C SER A 461 -7.24 -0.91 -36.12
N THR A 462 -6.58 -2.05 -36.35
CA THR A 462 -6.35 -2.57 -37.71
C THR A 462 -7.67 -2.95 -38.40
N LEU A 463 -8.59 -3.62 -37.71
CA LEU A 463 -9.89 -4.00 -38.28
C LEU A 463 -10.74 -2.78 -38.64
N SER A 464 -10.72 -1.73 -37.81
CA SER A 464 -11.41 -0.45 -38.08
C SER A 464 -10.82 0.24 -39.31
N ALA A 465 -9.49 0.33 -39.41
CA ALA A 465 -8.80 0.92 -40.57
C ALA A 465 -9.09 0.17 -41.89
N GLU A 466 -9.36 -1.14 -41.81
CA GLU A 466 -9.76 -1.96 -42.97
C GLU A 466 -11.27 -1.89 -43.28
N GLY A 467 -12.06 -1.12 -42.51
CA GLY A 467 -13.51 -1.03 -42.67
C GLY A 467 -14.27 -2.32 -42.33
N LYS A 468 -13.71 -3.15 -41.44
CA LYS A 468 -14.27 -4.46 -41.05
C LYS A 468 -15.05 -4.45 -39.73
N LEU A 469 -15.20 -3.28 -39.09
CA LEU A 469 -15.90 -3.10 -37.82
C LEU A 469 -17.19 -2.28 -37.97
#